data_AF-A0A9W6C706-F1
#
_entry.id   AF-A0A9W6C706-F1
#
_cell.length_a   1.000
_cell.length_b   1.000
_cell.length_c   1.000
_cell.angle_alpha   90.00
_cell.angle_beta   90.00
_cell.angle_gamma   90.00
#
_symmetry.space_group_name_H-M   'P 1'
#
loop_
_entity.id
_entity.type
_entity.pdbx_description
1 polymer ?
#
loop_
_entity_poly.entity_id
_entity_poly.type
_entity_poly.pdbx_seq_one_letter_code
_entity_poly.pdbx_strand_id
1 'polypeptide(L)'
;MVNNFGKFCRKLRIDKNELLYDMAAKLGVSSAFLSKVENGKKKPPKEWKDIIVQSYNLDKRQIAELEQVMYEAQNYDSIDISFMNDNDRMMMLSFARKFNELDKNKLKEFLQKEVKDE
;
A
#
# COMPACT_ATOMS: atom_id res chain seq x y z
N MET A 1 4.68 8.71 11.35
CA MET A 1 3.25 8.41 11.46
C MET A 1 3.05 7.00 10.88
N VAL A 2 2.17 6.19 11.47
CA VAL A 2 1.93 4.82 10.99
C VAL A 2 1.21 4.89 9.63
N ASN A 3 1.74 4.20 8.61
CA ASN A 3 1.14 4.15 7.28
C ASN A 3 -0.02 3.13 7.22
N ASN A 4 -0.76 3.08 6.11
CA ASN A 4 -1.91 2.18 5.99
C ASN A 4 -1.53 0.70 6.11
N PHE A 5 -0.36 0.31 5.59
CA PHE A 5 0.19 -1.05 5.79
C PHE A 5 0.42 -1.36 7.28
N GLY A 6 0.98 -0.42 8.04
CA GLY A 6 1.19 -0.56 9.48
C GLY A 6 -0.12 -0.60 10.27
N LYS A 7 -1.14 0.14 9.86
CA LYS A 7 -2.49 0.04 10.45
C LYS A 7 -3.08 -1.35 10.24
N PHE A 8 -2.97 -1.88 9.02
CA PHE A 8 -3.40 -3.24 8.68
C PHE A 8 -2.68 -4.30 9.52
N CYS A 9 -1.35 -4.25 9.59
CA CYS A 9 -0.55 -5.18 10.39
C CYS A 9 -0.86 -5.10 11.88
N ARG A 10 -1.09 -3.89 12.41
CA ARG A 10 -1.48 -3.70 13.82
C ARG A 10 -2.86 -4.29 14.11
N LYS A 11 -3.82 -4.16 13.19
CA LYS A 11 -5.15 -4.79 13.32
C LYS A 11 -5.03 -6.31 13.38
N LEU A 12 -4.27 -6.92 12.45
CA LEU A 12 -4.02 -8.36 12.46
C LEU A 12 -3.40 -8.85 13.77
N ARG A 13 -2.41 -8.11 14.28
CA ARG A 13 -1.77 -8.44 15.56
C ARG A 13 -2.74 -8.38 16.73
N ILE A 14 -3.60 -7.36 16.79
CA ILE A 14 -4.64 -7.26 17.83
C ILE A 14 -5.60 -8.44 17.74
N ASP A 15 -6.08 -8.76 16.53
CA ASP A 15 -7.04 -9.85 16.30
C ASP A 15 -6.47 -11.23 16.66
N LYS A 16 -5.13 -11.40 16.61
CA LYS A 16 -4.43 -12.64 16.98
C LYS A 16 -3.75 -12.59 18.35
N ASN A 17 -3.90 -11.49 19.08
CA ASN A 17 -3.22 -11.24 20.36
C ASN A 17 -1.68 -11.40 20.27
N GLU A 18 -1.09 -10.88 19.20
CA GLU A 18 0.34 -10.95 18.90
C GLU A 18 1.06 -9.62 19.17
N LEU A 19 2.33 -9.72 19.57
CA LEU A 19 3.23 -8.58 19.68
C LEU A 19 3.87 -8.25 18.33
N LEU A 20 4.53 -7.09 18.25
CA LEU A 20 5.37 -6.73 17.09
C LEU A 20 6.43 -7.80 16.81
N TYR A 21 6.99 -8.37 17.88
CA TYR A 21 8.01 -9.41 17.80
C TYR A 21 7.51 -10.67 17.11
N ASP A 22 6.30 -11.13 17.43
CA ASP A 22 5.76 -12.38 16.89
C ASP A 22 5.53 -12.28 15.37
N MET A 23 4.94 -11.17 14.93
CA MET A 23 4.77 -10.90 13.50
C MET A 23 6.12 -10.74 12.78
N ALA A 24 7.09 -10.06 13.40
CA ALA A 24 8.42 -9.91 12.82
C ALA A 24 9.12 -11.28 12.65
N ALA A 25 8.97 -12.17 13.63
CA ALA A 25 9.48 -13.54 13.56
C ALA A 25 8.84 -14.33 12.41
N LYS A 26 7.52 -14.24 12.24
CA LYS A 26 6.80 -14.87 11.10
C LYS A 26 7.27 -14.34 9.75
N LEU A 27 7.59 -13.05 9.68
CA LEU A 27 8.11 -12.38 8.48
C LEU A 27 9.62 -12.60 8.26
N GLY A 28 10.31 -13.28 9.18
CA GLY A 28 11.75 -13.53 9.08
C GLY A 28 12.62 -12.28 9.21
N VAL A 29 12.15 -11.25 9.92
CA VAL A 29 12.85 -9.96 10.08
C VAL A 29 12.95 -9.52 11.53
N SER A 30 13.74 -8.49 11.81
CA SER A 30 13.78 -7.89 13.15
C SER A 30 12.54 -7.01 13.41
N SER A 31 12.11 -6.93 14.67
CA SER A 31 11.04 -6.01 15.10
C SER A 31 11.34 -4.56 14.72
N ALA A 32 12.62 -4.17 14.74
CA ALA A 32 13.05 -2.84 14.33
C ALA A 32 12.84 -2.60 12.82
N PHE A 33 13.08 -3.60 11.98
CA PHE A 33 12.81 -3.51 10.55
C PHE A 33 11.31 -3.43 10.28
N LEU A 34 10.51 -4.31 10.88
CA LEU A 34 9.05 -4.25 10.76
C LEU A 34 8.51 -2.88 11.20
N SER A 35 8.98 -2.34 12.33
CA SER A 35 8.60 -1.01 12.80
C SER A 35 8.92 0.09 11.78
N LYS A 36 10.10 0.04 11.13
CA LYS A 36 10.44 1.01 10.07
C LYS A 36 9.47 0.93 8.89
N VAL A 37 9.04 -0.28 8.51
CA VAL A 37 8.08 -0.49 7.42
C VAL A 37 6.68 0.02 7.80
N GLU A 38 6.19 -0.32 8.99
CA GLU A 38 4.88 0.14 9.48
C GLU A 38 4.79 1.67 9.66
N ASN A 39 5.94 2.33 9.83
CA ASN A 39 6.04 3.79 9.92
C ASN A 39 6.42 4.47 8.59
N GLY A 40 6.40 3.74 7.47
CA GLY A 40 6.71 4.28 6.14
C GLY A 40 8.16 4.69 5.92
N LYS A 41 9.09 4.31 6.82
CA LYS A 41 10.53 4.59 6.68
C LYS A 41 11.26 3.58 5.79
N LYS A 42 10.62 2.45 5.51
CA LYS A 42 11.09 1.39 4.60
C LYS A 42 9.90 0.79 3.86
N LYS A 43 10.16 0.25 2.67
CA LYS A 43 9.13 -0.42 1.86
C LYS A 43 8.98 -1.88 2.30
N PRO A 44 7.76 -2.43 2.33
CA PRO A 44 7.55 -3.85 2.57
C PRO A 44 8.05 -4.67 1.38
N PRO A 45 8.84 -5.74 1.61
CA PRO A 45 9.17 -6.74 0.60
C PRO A 45 7.92 -7.34 -0.07
N LYS A 46 8.01 -7.72 -1.34
CA LYS A 46 6.85 -8.25 -2.08
C LYS A 46 6.40 -9.61 -1.55
N GLU A 47 7.36 -10.40 -1.08
CA GLU A 47 7.17 -11.75 -0.54
C GLU A 47 6.33 -11.74 0.73
N TRP A 48 6.27 -10.61 1.44
CA TRP A 48 5.45 -10.47 2.64
C TRP A 48 3.97 -10.70 2.39
N LYS A 49 3.49 -10.44 1.17
CA LYS A 49 2.10 -10.72 0.81
C LYS A 49 1.77 -12.19 1.10
N ASP A 50 2.53 -13.09 0.50
CA ASP A 50 2.25 -14.52 0.58
C ASP A 50 2.48 -15.04 2.00
N ILE A 51 3.52 -14.55 2.68
CA ILE A 51 3.81 -14.92 4.09
C ILE A 51 2.65 -14.49 5.00
N ILE A 52 2.14 -13.27 4.86
CA ILE A 52 1.04 -12.76 5.71
C ILE A 52 -0.26 -13.51 5.41
N VAL A 53 -0.59 -13.72 4.13
CA VAL A 53 -1.80 -14.46 3.74
C VAL A 53 -1.81 -15.86 4.35
N GLN A 54 -0.68 -16.57 4.27
CA GLN A 54 -0.55 -17.91 4.81
C GLN A 54 -0.50 -17.91 6.35
N SER A 55 0.28 -17.03 6.97
CA SER A 55 0.50 -17.03 8.43
C SER A 55 -0.73 -16.61 9.24
N TYR A 56 -1.64 -15.84 8.63
CA TYR A 56 -2.83 -15.30 9.29
C TYR A 56 -4.14 -15.89 8.77
N ASN A 57 -4.08 -16.78 7.75
CA ASN A 57 -5.26 -17.36 7.08
C ASN A 57 -6.27 -16.29 6.65
N LEU A 58 -5.80 -15.32 5.88
CA LEU A 58 -6.62 -14.17 5.47
C LEU A 58 -7.75 -14.57 4.53
N ASP A 59 -8.93 -13.97 4.73
CA ASP A 59 -10.06 -14.11 3.80
C ASP A 59 -9.88 -13.26 2.53
N LYS A 60 -10.77 -13.46 1.54
CA LYS A 60 -10.71 -12.74 0.26
C LYS A 60 -10.75 -11.21 0.41
N ARG A 61 -11.49 -10.67 1.39
CA ARG A 61 -11.59 -9.23 1.62
C ARG A 61 -10.30 -8.71 2.24
N GLN A 62 -9.75 -9.42 3.22
CA GLN A 62 -8.47 -9.09 3.86
C GLN A 62 -7.30 -9.19 2.88
N ILE A 63 -7.32 -10.15 1.95
CA ILE A 63 -6.31 -10.25 0.88
C ILE A 63 -6.37 -9.02 -0.02
N ALA A 64 -7.57 -8.60 -0.47
CA ALA A 64 -7.72 -7.41 -1.30
C ALA A 64 -7.27 -6.13 -0.56
N GLU A 65 -7.59 -6.01 0.73
CA GLU A 65 -7.11 -4.92 1.57
C GLU A 65 -5.58 -4.93 1.70
N LEU A 66 -4.97 -6.10 1.94
CA LEU A 66 -3.51 -6.25 2.01
C LEU A 66 -2.83 -5.83 0.70
N GLU A 67 -3.35 -6.30 -0.45
CA GLU A 67 -2.83 -5.91 -1.77
C GLU A 67 -2.89 -4.40 -1.97
N GLN A 68 -4.00 -3.78 -1.55
CA GLN A 68 -4.17 -2.34 -1.62
C GLN A 68 -3.08 -1.62 -0.81
N VAL A 69 -2.94 -1.94 0.48
CA VAL A 69 -2.03 -1.22 1.37
C VAL A 69 -0.55 -1.55 1.08
N MET A 70 -0.24 -2.73 0.56
CA MET A 70 1.12 -3.08 0.11
C MET A 70 1.51 -2.28 -1.14
N TYR A 71 0.62 -2.19 -2.12
CA TYR A 71 0.86 -1.39 -3.32
C TYR A 71 1.11 0.08 -2.96
N GLU A 72 0.31 0.64 -2.04
CA GLU A 72 0.51 1.99 -1.52
C GLU A 72 1.90 2.16 -0.90
N ALA A 73 2.28 1.27 0.02
CA ALA A 73 3.54 1.35 0.74
C ALA A 73 4.77 1.17 -0.17
N GLN A 74 4.63 0.46 -1.30
CA GLN A 74 5.73 0.27 -2.26
C GLN A 74 5.90 1.44 -3.24
N ASN A 75 4.82 2.14 -3.59
CA ASN A 75 4.79 3.20 -4.61
C ASN A 75 4.72 4.63 -4.05
N TYR A 76 4.68 4.80 -2.72
CA TYR A 76 4.56 6.11 -2.09
C TYR A 76 5.65 7.12 -2.48
N ASP A 77 6.87 6.64 -2.79
CA ASP A 77 8.03 7.49 -3.09
C ASP A 77 8.27 7.72 -4.59
N SER A 78 7.55 7.05 -5.50
CA SER A 78 7.86 7.10 -6.94
C SER A 78 7.31 8.33 -7.66
N ILE A 79 6.42 9.09 -7.02
CA ILE A 79 5.85 10.33 -7.54
C ILE A 79 5.85 11.30 -6.37
N ASP A 80 6.33 12.53 -6.57
CA ASP A 80 6.13 13.56 -5.56
C ASP A 80 4.64 13.92 -5.56
N ILE A 81 3.94 13.38 -4.58
CA ILE A 81 2.53 13.66 -4.30
C ILE A 81 2.40 14.24 -2.90
N SER A 82 3.48 14.81 -2.35
CA SER A 82 3.46 15.41 -1.02
C SER A 82 2.49 16.59 -0.91
N PHE A 83 2.20 17.26 -2.04
CA PHE A 83 1.21 18.33 -2.15
C PHE A 83 -0.25 17.84 -2.17
N MET A 84 -0.50 16.53 -2.35
CA MET A 84 -1.84 15.96 -2.43
C MET A 84 -2.38 15.56 -1.05
N ASN A 85 -3.66 15.87 -0.81
CA ASN A 85 -4.38 15.34 0.35
C ASN A 85 -4.58 13.82 0.25
N ASP A 86 -5.02 13.18 1.33
CA ASP A 86 -5.18 11.72 1.39
C ASP A 86 -6.19 11.17 0.35
N ASN A 87 -7.23 11.94 0.02
CA ASN A 87 -8.24 11.53 -0.96
C ASN A 87 -7.68 11.55 -2.39
N ASP A 88 -7.01 12.64 -2.76
CA ASP A 88 -6.40 12.80 -4.09
C ASP A 88 -5.30 11.77 -4.30
N ARG A 89 -4.54 11.47 -3.24
CA ARG A 89 -3.54 10.39 -3.21
C ARG A 89 -4.18 9.04 -3.49
N MET A 90 -5.26 8.68 -2.78
CA MET A 90 -5.97 7.43 -3.03
C MET A 90 -6.56 7.36 -4.44
N MET A 91 -7.08 8.48 -4.96
CA MET A 91 -7.57 8.59 -6.33
C MET A 91 -6.45 8.33 -7.35
N MET A 92 -5.29 8.98 -7.19
CA MET A 92 -4.16 8.81 -8.09
C MET A 92 -3.62 7.36 -8.08
N LEU A 93 -3.53 6.73 -6.90
CA LEU A 93 -3.13 5.32 -6.79
C LEU A 93 -4.15 4.38 -7.44
N SER A 94 -5.43 4.66 -7.27
CA SER A 94 -6.51 3.90 -7.94
C SER A 94 -6.42 4.04 -9.45
N PHE A 95 -6.12 5.25 -9.93
CA PHE A 95 -5.89 5.53 -11.34
C PHE A 95 -4.64 4.79 -11.86
N ALA A 96 -3.52 4.82 -11.14
CA ALA A 96 -2.29 4.13 -11.52
C ALA A 96 -2.47 2.62 -11.71
N ARG A 97 -3.33 1.98 -10.90
CA ARG A 97 -3.66 0.55 -11.06
C ARG A 97 -4.48 0.27 -12.31
N LYS A 98 -5.45 1.12 -12.58
CA LYS A 98 -6.33 1.00 -13.75
C LYS A 98 -5.69 1.55 -15.02
N PHE A 99 -4.55 2.22 -14.92
CA PHE A 99 -3.92 2.91 -16.05
C PHE A 99 -3.70 2.02 -17.28
N ASN A 100 -3.35 0.75 -17.06
CA ASN A 100 -3.16 -0.21 -18.15
C ASN A 100 -4.48 -0.68 -18.80
N GLU A 101 -5.60 -0.54 -18.10
CA GLU A 101 -6.95 -0.91 -18.57
C GLU A 101 -7.65 0.28 -19.25
N LEU A 102 -7.11 1.49 -19.11
CA LEU A 102 -7.68 2.70 -19.71
C LEU A 102 -7.34 2.79 -21.19
N ASP A 103 -8.31 3.30 -21.97
CA ASP A 103 -8.10 3.69 -23.36
C ASP A 103 -7.15 4.90 -23.41
N LYS A 104 -5.91 4.63 -23.82
CA LYS A 104 -4.83 5.62 -23.89
C LYS A 104 -5.12 6.74 -24.88
N ASN A 105 -5.93 6.50 -25.92
CA ASN A 105 -6.26 7.52 -26.90
C ASN A 105 -7.25 8.52 -26.31
N LYS A 106 -8.32 8.03 -25.65
CA LYS A 106 -9.26 8.89 -24.93
C LYS A 106 -8.59 9.66 -23.79
N LEU A 107 -7.67 9.01 -23.07
CA LEU A 107 -6.94 9.67 -22.00
C LEU A 107 -6.04 10.79 -22.53
N LYS A 108 -5.36 10.58 -23.66
CA LYS A 108 -4.57 11.64 -24.31
C LYS A 108 -5.44 12.82 -24.74
N GLU A 109 -6.61 12.56 -25.33
CA GLU A 109 -7.54 13.62 -25.73
C GLU A 109 -8.06 14.41 -24.53
N PHE A 110 -8.38 13.73 -23.42
CA PHE A 110 -8.80 14.37 -22.17
C PHE A 110 -7.71 15.31 -21.64
N LEU A 111 -6.48 14.82 -21.51
CA LEU A 111 -5.35 15.60 -21.01
C LEU A 111 -4.98 16.79 -21.92
N GLN A 112 -5.12 16.64 -23.23
CA GLN A 112 -4.82 17.72 -24.19
C GLN A 112 -5.89 18.82 -24.21
N LYS A 113 -7.12 18.53 -23.76
CA LYS A 113 -8.19 19.53 -23.68
C LYS A 113 -8.04 20.46 -22.47
N GLU A 114 -7.50 19.98 -21.35
CA GLU A 114 -7.38 20.78 -20.11
C GLU A 114 -6.09 21.63 -20.03
N VAL A 115 -5.10 21.42 -20.90
CA VAL A 115 -3.87 22.25 -20.95
C VAL A 115 -4.05 23.49 -21.85
N LYS A 116 -5.24 23.74 -22.41
CA LYS A 116 -5.49 24.84 -23.35
C LYS A 116 -6.08 26.12 -22.75
N ASP A 117 -6.16 26.22 -21.43
CA ASP A 117 -6.56 27.45 -20.75
C ASP A 117 -5.35 28.14 -20.08
N GLU A 118 -4.40 28.59 -20.91
CA GLU A 118 -3.49 29.71 -20.66
C GLU A 118 -3.35 30.56 -21.94
#